data_AF-A0A7J9K5I1-F1
#
_entry.id   AF-A0A7J9K5I1-F1
#
_cell.length_a   1.000
_cell.length_b   1.000
_cell.length_c   1.000
_cell.angle_alpha   90.00
_cell.angle_beta   90.00
_cell.angle_gamma   90.00
#
_symmetry.space_group_name_H-M   'P 1'
#
loop_
_entity.id
_entity.type
_entity.pdbx_description
1 polymer ?
#
loop_
_entity_poly.entity_id
_entity_poly.type
_entity_poly.pdbx_seq_one_letter_code
_entity_poly.pdbx_strand_id
1 'polypeptide(L)'
;MIKTRTVDGVHKPESQANKYTQEELMLMKTQDIGYILQKLQSERKKIEKLTAVLHSVDNHPSNRHIYYAEDRFDFLISNKCSDFASVVAFIGMVVGP
;
A
#
# COMPACT_ATOMS: atom_id res chain seq x y z
N MET A 1 19.23 47.29 25.13
CA MET A 1 20.16 46.27 25.68
C MET A 1 19.54 45.60 26.90
N ILE A 2 18.44 44.84 26.74
CA ILE A 2 17.67 44.29 27.88
C ILE A 2 17.41 42.77 27.72
N LYS A 3 17.50 42.19 26.52
CA LYS A 3 17.17 40.77 26.23
C LYS A 3 18.29 39.99 25.54
N THR A 4 19.55 40.31 25.83
CA THR A 4 20.71 39.70 25.16
C THR A 4 21.74 39.33 26.22
N ARG A 5 22.25 38.08 26.18
CA ARG A 5 23.30 37.61 27.10
C ARG A 5 24.56 37.31 26.32
N THR A 6 25.69 37.78 26.82
CA THR A 6 27.01 37.47 26.26
C THR A 6 27.48 36.14 26.86
N VAL A 7 27.75 35.14 26.02
CA VAL A 7 28.28 33.84 26.44
C VAL A 7 29.58 33.62 25.67
N ASP A 8 30.68 33.42 26.38
CA ASP A 8 32.04 33.27 25.82
C ASP A 8 32.47 34.42 24.90
N GLY A 9 32.13 35.65 25.28
CA GLY A 9 32.49 36.86 24.51
C GLY A 9 31.64 37.13 23.27
N VAL A 10 30.71 36.23 22.92
CA VAL A 10 29.79 36.40 21.79
C VAL A 10 28.41 36.81 22.29
N HIS A 11 27.86 37.88 21.71
CA HIS A 11 26.51 38.35 22.02
C HIS A 11 25.47 37.40 21.43
N LYS A 12 24.81 36.60 22.27
CA LYS A 12 23.74 35.70 21.83
C LYS A 12 22.38 36.28 22.18
N PRO A 13 21.42 36.26 21.24
CA PRO A 13 20.03 36.59 21.56
C PRO A 13 19.50 35.59 22.61
N GLU A 14 18.55 36.04 23.42
CA GLU A 14 17.97 35.19 24.47
C GLU A 14 17.46 33.87 23.89
N SER A 15 17.78 32.77 24.58
CA SER A 15 17.39 31.42 24.16
C SER A 15 15.87 31.29 24.14
N GLN A 16 15.34 30.80 23.01
CA GLN A 16 13.92 30.56 22.82
C GLN A 16 13.44 29.24 23.45
N ALA A 17 14.30 28.55 24.21
CA ALA A 17 14.06 27.20 24.69
C ALA A 17 12.86 27.05 25.64
N ASN A 18 12.44 28.11 26.33
CA ASN A 18 11.28 28.12 27.23
C ASN A 18 10.14 29.02 26.71
N LYS A 19 9.95 29.07 25.39
CA LYS A 19 8.92 29.94 24.79
C LYS A 19 7.49 29.50 25.09
N TYR A 20 7.27 28.21 25.31
CA TYR A 20 5.93 27.65 25.39
C TYR A 20 5.63 27.14 26.79
N THR A 21 4.41 27.42 27.23
CA THR A 21 3.84 26.84 28.44
C THR A 21 3.57 25.35 28.23
N GLN A 22 3.40 24.61 29.33
CA GLN A 22 3.14 23.17 29.28
C GLN A 22 1.83 22.85 28.52
N GLU A 23 0.83 23.72 28.63
CA GLU A 23 -0.47 23.57 27.96
C GLU A 23 -0.33 23.71 26.44
N GLU A 24 0.42 24.71 25.97
CA GLU A 24 0.72 24.90 24.55
C GLU A 24 1.50 23.72 23.97
N LEU A 25 2.48 23.19 24.72
CA LEU A 25 3.23 21.98 24.34
C LEU A 25 2.33 20.76 24.22
N MET A 26 1.39 20.58 25.15
CA MET A 26 0.44 19.46 25.12
C MET A 26 -0.52 19.57 23.94
N LEU A 27 -0.99 20.79 23.64
CA LEU A 27 -1.85 21.07 22.49
C LEU A 27 -1.15 20.71 21.18
N MET A 28 0.08 21.21 20.96
CA MET A 28 0.86 20.93 19.75
C MET A 28 1.08 19.42 19.56
N LYS A 29 1.50 18.71 20.62
CA LYS A 29 1.70 17.25 20.57
C LYS A 29 0.42 16.49 20.24
N THR A 30 -0.71 16.90 20.81
CA THR A 30 -2.00 16.23 20.57
C THR A 30 -2.45 16.43 19.13
N GLN A 31 -2.26 17.63 18.58
CA GLN A 31 -2.56 17.93 17.17
C GLN A 31 -1.69 17.11 16.22
N ASP A 32 -0.38 17.01 16.49
CA ASP A 32 0.54 16.21 15.68
C ASP A 32 0.14 14.73 15.64
N ILE A 33 -0.22 14.16 16.80
CA ILE A 33 -0.69 12.78 16.89
C ILE A 33 -1.97 12.60 16.05
N GLY A 34 -2.93 13.52 16.16
CA GLY A 34 -4.16 13.49 15.37
C GLY A 34 -3.88 13.52 13.86
N TYR A 35 -2.98 14.39 13.42
CA TYR A 35 -2.58 14.49 12.02
C TYR A 35 -1.94 13.20 11.51
N ILE A 36 -1.00 12.61 12.26
CA ILE A 36 -0.32 11.36 11.88
C ILE A 36 -1.34 10.23 11.74
N LEU A 37 -2.27 10.08 12.69
CA LEU A 37 -3.30 9.05 12.65
C LEU A 37 -4.22 9.22 11.44
N GLN A 38 -4.68 10.45 11.18
CA GLN A 38 -5.53 10.76 10.03
C GLN A 38 -4.80 10.49 8.72
N LYS A 39 -3.53 10.88 8.63
CA LYS A 39 -2.69 10.64 7.45
C LYS A 39 -2.56 9.14 7.18
N LEU A 40 -2.23 8.36 8.20
CA LEU A 40 -2.10 6.89 8.10
C LEU A 40 -3.39 6.25 7.60
N GLN A 41 -4.54 6.60 8.20
CA GLN A 41 -5.83 6.08 7.76
C GLN A 41 -6.16 6.48 6.31
N SER A 42 -5.83 7.70 5.90
CA SER A 42 -6.07 8.16 4.54
C SER A 42 -5.24 7.41 3.50
N GLU A 43 -3.95 7.14 3.78
CA GLU A 43 -3.09 6.39 2.88
C GLU A 43 -3.50 4.92 2.81
N ARG A 44 -3.89 4.31 3.95
CA ARG A 44 -4.45 2.95 3.97
C ARG A 44 -5.69 2.82 3.09
N LYS A 45 -6.64 3.74 3.20
CA LYS A 45 -7.86 3.76 2.36
C LYS A 45 -7.54 3.95 0.88
N LYS A 46 -6.51 4.71 0.53
CA LYS A 46 -6.07 4.85 -0.88
C LYS A 46 -5.53 3.53 -1.42
N ILE A 47 -4.69 2.84 -0.64
CA ILE A 47 -4.16 1.52 -1.01
C ILE A 47 -5.32 0.53 -1.21
N GLU A 48 -6.26 0.45 -0.27
CA GLU A 48 -7.42 -0.46 -0.38
C GLU A 48 -8.25 -0.19 -1.65
N LYS A 49 -8.49 1.08 -2.00
CA LYS A 49 -9.18 1.45 -3.24
C LYS A 49 -8.40 1.05 -4.49
N LEU A 50 -7.10 1.35 -4.53
CA LEU A 50 -6.25 1.00 -5.67
C LEU A 50 -6.18 -0.51 -5.87
N THR A 51 -5.98 -1.27 -4.78
CA THR A 51 -5.98 -2.74 -4.80
C THR A 51 -7.32 -3.31 -5.25
N ALA A 52 -8.45 -2.70 -4.87
CA ALA A 52 -9.78 -3.16 -5.30
C ALA A 52 -10.07 -2.88 -6.79
N VAL A 53 -9.51 -1.80 -7.35
CA VAL A 53 -9.65 -1.45 -8.78
C VAL A 53 -8.68 -2.26 -9.65
N LEU A 54 -7.51 -2.63 -9.12
CA LEU A 54 -6.57 -3.47 -9.83
C LEU A 54 -7.16 -4.87 -10.00
N HIS A 55 -7.41 -5.27 -11.24
CA HIS A 55 -7.60 -6.68 -11.55
C HIS A 55 -6.29 -7.40 -11.20
N SER A 56 -6.39 -8.55 -10.53
CA SER A 56 -5.25 -9.38 -10.15
C SER A 56 -4.52 -9.94 -11.38
N VAL A 57 -3.76 -9.10 -12.10
CA VAL A 57 -3.07 -9.49 -13.35
C VAL A 57 -2.03 -10.58 -13.09
N ASP A 58 -1.35 -10.54 -11.94
CA ASP A 58 -0.29 -11.51 -11.59
C ASP A 58 -0.67 -12.49 -10.47
N ASN A 59 -1.83 -12.28 -9.83
CA ASN A 59 -2.34 -13.14 -8.77
C ASN A 59 -3.24 -14.23 -9.38
N HIS A 60 -2.68 -15.02 -10.29
CA HIS A 60 -3.39 -16.19 -10.81
C HIS A 60 -3.60 -17.14 -9.62
N PRO A 61 -4.85 -17.41 -9.17
CA PRO A 61 -5.07 -18.41 -8.13
C PRO A 61 -4.49 -19.73 -8.64
N SER A 62 -3.75 -20.48 -7.82
CA SER A 62 -3.32 -21.84 -8.19
C SER A 62 -4.53 -22.79 -8.17
N ASN A 63 -5.49 -22.51 -9.05
CA ASN A 63 -6.69 -23.29 -9.24
C ASN A 63 -6.28 -24.62 -9.84
N ARG A 64 -6.27 -25.66 -9.00
CA ARG A 64 -6.17 -27.04 -9.45
C ARG A 64 -7.48 -27.41 -10.13
N HIS A 65 -7.52 -27.27 -11.44
CA HIS A 65 -8.64 -27.77 -12.24
C HIS A 65 -8.54 -29.30 -12.33
N ILE A 66 -9.39 -30.01 -11.61
CA ILE A 66 -9.41 -31.48 -11.61
C ILE A 66 -10.43 -31.94 -12.65
N TYR A 67 -9.95 -32.65 -13.67
CA TYR A 67 -10.79 -33.29 -14.69
C TYR A 67 -11.00 -34.76 -14.33
N TYR A 68 -12.26 -35.19 -14.21
CA TYR A 68 -12.62 -36.59 -14.03
C TYR A 68 -12.93 -37.18 -15.41
N ALA A 69 -12.11 -38.13 -15.86
CA ALA A 69 -12.34 -38.88 -17.10
C ALA A 69 -13.01 -40.21 -16.76
N GLU A 70 -14.10 -40.56 -17.45
CA GLU A 70 -14.79 -41.85 -17.24
C GLU A 70 -14.04 -43.01 -17.92
N ASP A 71 -13.33 -42.75 -19.02
CA ASP A 71 -12.59 -43.76 -19.79
C ASP A 71 -11.14 -43.37 -20.08
N ARG A 72 -10.27 -44.38 -20.26
CA ARG A 72 -8.84 -44.17 -20.56
C ARG A 72 -8.59 -43.42 -21.87
N PHE A 73 -9.50 -43.51 -22.83
CA PHE A 73 -9.44 -42.77 -24.09
C PHE A 73 -9.67 -41.27 -23.87
N ASP A 74 -10.58 -40.93 -22.96
CA ASP A 74 -10.95 -39.55 -22.63
C ASP A 74 -9.83 -38.81 -21.88
N PHE A 75 -9.05 -39.55 -21.08
CA PHE A 75 -7.86 -39.02 -20.41
C PHE A 75 -6.77 -38.54 -21.39
N LEU A 76 -6.59 -39.25 -22.51
CA LEU A 76 -5.60 -38.89 -23.53
C LEU A 76 -6.04 -37.65 -24.33
N ILE A 77 -7.34 -37.52 -24.60
CA ILE A 77 -7.93 -36.36 -25.27
C ILE A 77 -7.87 -35.13 -24.35
N SER A 78 -8.19 -35.27 -23.06
CA SER A 78 -8.13 -34.19 -22.08
C SER A 78 -6.72 -33.61 -21.90
N ASN A 79 -5.68 -34.46 -21.86
CA ASN A 79 -4.29 -33.97 -21.80
C ASN A 79 -3.87 -33.25 -23.09
N LYS A 80 -4.28 -33.75 -24.27
CA LYS A 80 -4.03 -33.08 -25.55
C LYS A 80 -4.81 -31.77 -25.71
N CYS A 81 -6.02 -31.70 -25.14
CA CYS A 81 -6.87 -30.52 -25.18
C CYS A 81 -6.44 -29.46 -24.15
N SER A 82 -5.80 -29.83 -23.03
CA SER A 82 -5.18 -28.86 -22.11
C SER A 82 -4.12 -27.99 -22.79
N ASP A 83 -3.25 -28.58 -23.62
CA ASP A 83 -2.25 -27.81 -24.37
C ASP A 83 -2.91 -26.87 -25.41
N PHE A 84 -3.98 -27.32 -26.07
CA PHE A 84 -4.70 -26.52 -27.07
C PHE A 84 -5.57 -25.42 -26.43
N ALA A 85 -6.20 -25.71 -25.29
CA ALA A 85 -6.99 -24.75 -24.52
C ALA A 85 -6.12 -23.65 -23.91
N SER A 86 -4.87 -23.95 -23.54
CA SER A 86 -3.91 -22.93 -23.07
C SER A 86 -3.55 -21.94 -24.19
N VAL A 87 -3.36 -22.42 -25.43
CA VAL A 87 -3.11 -21.57 -26.61
C VAL A 87 -4.34 -20.74 -27.00
N VAL A 88 -5.54 -21.31 -26.96
CA VAL A 88 -6.79 -20.59 -27.25
C VAL A 88 -7.12 -19.57 -26.16
N ALA A 89 -6.84 -19.86 -24.89
CA ALA A 89 -6.96 -18.89 -23.80
C ALA A 89 -5.97 -17.72 -23.96
N PHE A 90 -4.74 -17.98 -24.42
CA PHE A 90 -3.74 -16.94 -24.69
C PHE A 90 -4.15 -16.03 -25.87
N ILE A 91 -4.77 -16.59 -26.91
CA ILE A 91 -5.28 -15.81 -28.06
C ILE A 91 -6.56 -15.05 -27.70
N GLY A 92 -7.47 -15.65 -26.92
CA GLY A 92 -8.72 -15.03 -26.48
C GLY A 92 -8.55 -13.89 -25.46
N MET A 93 -7.46 -13.90 -24.68
CA MET A 93 -7.14 -12.82 -23.74
C MET A 93 -6.51 -11.59 -24.42
N VAL A 94 -5.99 -11.74 -25.64
CA VAL A 94 -5.46 -10.64 -26.47
C VAL A 94 -6.56 -9.96 -27.29
N VAL A 95 -7.69 -10.64 -27.52
CA VAL A 95 -8.80 -10.11 -28.32
C VAL A 95 -10.13 -10.21 -27.57
N GLY A 96 -10.36 -9.22 -26.71
CA GLY A 96 -11.68 -8.65 -26.50
C GLY A 96 -11.98 -8.17 -25.08
N PRO A 97 -13.00 -7.31 -24.93
CA PRO A 97 -13.24 -6.04 -25.64
C PRO A 97 -12.30 -4.91 -25.19
#